data_AF-A0A3M3UGJ0-F1
#
_entry.id   AF-A0A3M3UGJ0-F1
#
_cell.length_a   1.000
_cell.length_b   1.000
_cell.length_c   1.000
_cell.angle_alpha   90.00
_cell.angle_beta   90.00
_cell.angle_gamma   90.00
#
_symmetry.space_group_name_H-M   'P 1'
#
loop_
_entity.id
_entity.type
_entity.pdbx_description
1 polymer ?
#
loop_
_entity_poly.entity_id
_entity_poly.type
_entity_poly.pdbx_seq_one_letter_code
_entity_poly.pdbx_strand_id
1 'polypeptide(L)'
;MGNFDENHKKILSAFMTLKNKCTILEKATFNRLYTLNRNNFSFVYANSFYSHMRDICDLSIVFMINEEISNATQRQLCGNLLSELLVENHLRDLVSFNDRSIKISAEDFNYSLVDIDNLMSQRINQAIGSHMQDFGISAFSAFEKWISTLYSCFSSELDRQYYNSRLAKAKKLLDAYAKTTDEESQRKIVKRVLELHGTYISFPDKLSAVLKMMTPNRYPRDLSKDKKIIEFLRTHRNTVHNGGVHHGKPISIVYQDIDFSMTPGKPLYNHNWVRSIEFTGELVDIYTNIVVSISDLPPEAYCSFQEDETALLILERVVSDYRHSDLADKDQSLQLIGFLERKFNLGNEAATNFMTYLREIISHLPPEQEVDFFELLTSDLSSSPSPTIPT
;
A
#
# COMPACT_ATOMS: atom_id res chain seq x y z
N MET A 1 -0.56 4.84 -36.99
CA MET A 1 -1.02 4.78 -35.58
C MET A 1 -0.38 3.55 -34.97
N GLY A 2 0.16 3.65 -33.75
CA GLY A 2 1.03 2.62 -33.16
C GLY A 2 0.34 1.25 -32.99
N ASN A 3 1.13 0.17 -33.13
CA ASN A 3 0.74 -1.25 -33.00
C ASN A 3 0.46 -1.68 -31.55
N PHE A 4 -0.23 -0.86 -30.74
CA PHE A 4 -0.45 -1.18 -29.32
C PHE A 4 -1.76 -1.93 -29.07
N ASP A 5 -1.72 -2.96 -28.23
CA ASP A 5 -2.88 -3.81 -27.92
C ASP A 5 -4.00 -3.02 -27.18
N GLU A 6 -5.24 -3.18 -27.66
CA GLU A 6 -6.40 -2.47 -27.10
C GLU A 6 -6.75 -2.91 -25.68
N ASN A 7 -6.53 -4.18 -25.32
CA ASN A 7 -6.82 -4.67 -23.98
C ASN A 7 -5.76 -4.17 -22.99
N HIS A 8 -4.48 -4.18 -23.36
CA HIS A 8 -3.41 -3.64 -22.52
C HIS A 8 -3.58 -2.15 -22.25
N LYS A 9 -3.98 -1.36 -23.25
CA LYS A 9 -4.33 0.06 -23.05
C LYS A 9 -5.44 0.26 -22.03
N LYS A 10 -6.47 -0.60 -22.05
CA LYS A 10 -7.57 -0.53 -21.07
C LYS A 10 -7.10 -0.92 -19.66
N ILE A 11 -6.25 -1.94 -19.54
CA ILE A 11 -5.65 -2.35 -18.26
C ILE A 11 -4.79 -1.22 -17.68
N LEU A 12 -3.92 -0.63 -18.49
CA LEU A 12 -3.12 0.54 -18.12
C LEU A 12 -3.99 1.72 -17.68
N SER A 13 -5.06 2.01 -18.42
CA SER A 13 -6.02 3.04 -18.06
C SER A 13 -6.70 2.77 -16.71
N ALA A 14 -7.04 1.51 -16.41
CA ALA A 14 -7.62 1.12 -15.13
C ALA A 14 -6.65 1.35 -13.96
N PHE A 15 -5.37 0.95 -14.10
CA PHE A 15 -4.35 1.22 -13.08
C PHE A 15 -4.10 2.72 -12.89
N MET A 16 -4.00 3.48 -13.98
CA MET A 16 -3.84 4.93 -13.89
C MET A 16 -5.03 5.61 -13.20
N THR A 17 -6.25 5.12 -13.47
CA THR A 17 -7.47 5.61 -12.81
C THR A 17 -7.44 5.32 -11.32
N LEU A 18 -7.05 4.11 -10.92
CA LEU A 18 -6.89 3.74 -9.51
C LEU A 18 -5.80 4.56 -8.81
N LYS A 19 -4.66 4.76 -9.47
CA LYS A 19 -3.56 5.62 -8.98
C LYS A 19 -4.05 7.05 -8.75
N ASN A 20 -4.75 7.62 -9.73
CA ASN A 20 -5.31 8.98 -9.65
C ASN A 20 -6.36 9.11 -8.54
N LYS A 21 -7.21 8.08 -8.37
CA LYS A 21 -8.18 8.01 -7.27
C LYS A 21 -7.49 8.08 -5.92
N CYS A 22 -6.42 7.31 -5.71
CA CYS A 22 -5.63 7.37 -4.48
C CYS A 22 -5.03 8.76 -4.27
N THR A 23 -4.49 9.42 -5.30
CA THR A 23 -3.97 10.79 -5.21
C THR A 23 -5.05 11.79 -4.79
N ILE A 24 -6.22 11.75 -5.42
CA ILE A 24 -7.33 12.67 -5.12
C ILE A 24 -7.82 12.47 -3.69
N LEU A 25 -8.00 11.22 -3.27
CA LEU A 25 -8.50 10.90 -1.93
C LEU A 25 -7.48 11.18 -0.83
N GLU A 26 -6.18 10.97 -1.08
CA GLU A 26 -5.14 11.37 -0.14
C GLU A 26 -5.08 12.89 0.01
N LYS A 27 -5.15 13.64 -1.10
CA LYS A 27 -5.21 15.10 -1.05
C LYS A 27 -6.42 15.59 -0.25
N ALA A 28 -7.59 15.00 -0.49
CA ALA A 28 -8.82 15.40 0.19
C ALA A 28 -8.84 15.01 1.68
N THR A 29 -8.28 13.85 2.03
CA THR A 29 -8.37 13.30 3.40
C THR A 29 -7.17 13.71 4.27
N PHE A 30 -5.98 13.75 3.67
CA PHE A 30 -4.68 13.92 4.34
C PHE A 30 -3.79 14.93 3.60
N ASN A 31 -4.30 16.13 3.35
CA ASN A 31 -3.63 17.14 2.51
C ASN A 31 -2.17 17.39 2.90
N ARG A 32 -1.85 17.46 4.21
CA ARG A 32 -0.46 17.68 4.67
C ARG A 32 0.49 16.56 4.22
N LEU A 33 0.06 15.29 4.33
CA LEU A 33 0.86 14.14 3.89
C LEU A 33 1.02 14.12 2.37
N TYR A 34 -0.06 14.43 1.65
CA TYR A 34 -0.01 14.56 0.20
C TYR A 34 1.01 15.63 -0.23
N THR A 35 0.98 16.81 0.41
CA THR A 35 1.91 17.90 0.11
C THR A 35 3.36 17.52 0.43
N LEU A 36 3.61 16.90 1.59
CA LEU A 36 4.93 16.41 1.97
C LEU A 36 5.53 15.49 0.89
N ASN A 37 4.77 14.49 0.45
CA ASN A 37 5.24 13.56 -0.58
C ASN A 37 5.40 14.25 -1.95
N ARG A 38 4.52 15.21 -2.27
CA ARG A 38 4.59 15.98 -3.51
C ARG A 38 5.83 16.87 -3.58
N ASN A 39 6.34 17.33 -2.44
CA ASN A 39 7.58 18.11 -2.35
C ASN A 39 8.82 17.26 -2.72
N ASN A 40 8.70 15.93 -2.77
CA ASN A 40 9.72 15.00 -3.27
C ASN A 40 11.08 15.15 -2.58
N PHE A 41 11.07 15.35 -1.27
CA PHE A 41 12.28 15.33 -0.46
C PHE A 41 12.93 13.94 -0.52
N SER A 42 14.24 13.88 -0.73
CA SER A 42 14.97 12.61 -0.80
C SER A 42 15.12 11.89 0.54
N PHE A 43 14.78 12.55 1.64
CA PHE A 43 15.04 12.11 3.01
C PHE A 43 13.79 11.87 3.84
N VAL A 44 12.59 12.17 3.32
CA VAL A 44 11.33 11.94 4.03
C VAL A 44 10.23 11.55 3.06
N TYR A 45 9.51 10.48 3.42
CA TYR A 45 8.32 10.03 2.71
C TYR A 45 7.26 9.56 3.70
N ALA A 46 6.06 10.14 3.62
CA ALA A 46 4.91 9.73 4.42
C ALA A 46 4.17 8.60 3.73
N ASN A 47 4.25 7.40 4.28
CA ASN A 47 3.42 6.29 3.81
C ASN A 47 2.01 6.42 4.36
N SER A 48 1.03 6.18 3.50
CA SER A 48 -0.38 6.04 3.83
C SER A 48 -0.95 4.82 3.08
N PHE A 49 -2.21 4.47 3.33
CA PHE A 49 -2.87 3.46 2.48
C PHE A 49 -2.91 3.88 1.01
N TYR A 50 -3.12 5.18 0.76
CA TYR A 50 -3.19 5.70 -0.59
C TYR A 50 -1.84 5.64 -1.29
N SER A 51 -0.75 6.02 -0.62
CA SER A 51 0.60 5.95 -1.20
C SER A 51 0.99 4.51 -1.50
N HIS A 52 0.80 3.57 -0.56
CA HIS A 52 1.06 2.15 -0.81
C HIS A 52 0.23 1.60 -1.99
N MET A 53 -1.04 1.98 -2.10
CA MET A 53 -1.87 1.56 -3.24
C MET A 53 -1.37 2.13 -4.57
N ARG A 54 -0.80 3.35 -4.59
CA ARG A 54 -0.15 3.90 -5.80
C ARG A 54 1.11 3.12 -6.14
N ASP A 55 1.95 2.82 -5.15
CA ASP A 55 3.20 2.08 -5.34
C ASP A 55 2.93 0.67 -5.89
N ILE A 56 1.84 0.03 -5.41
CA ILE A 56 1.35 -1.25 -5.95
C ILE A 56 0.90 -1.11 -7.41
N CYS A 57 0.21 -0.02 -7.76
CA CYS A 57 -0.16 0.25 -9.16
C CYS A 57 1.07 0.49 -10.04
N ASP A 58 2.12 1.11 -9.52
CA ASP A 58 3.32 1.47 -10.28
C ASP A 58 4.05 0.25 -10.80
N LEU A 59 4.18 -0.79 -9.98
CA LEU A 59 4.73 -2.07 -10.43
C LEU A 59 3.91 -2.66 -11.58
N SER A 60 2.58 -2.61 -11.50
CA SER A 60 1.71 -3.13 -12.55
C SER A 60 1.71 -2.30 -13.82
N ILE A 61 1.81 -0.98 -13.70
CA ILE A 61 1.95 -0.09 -14.85
C ILE A 61 3.27 -0.38 -15.56
N VAL A 62 4.39 -0.48 -14.83
CA VAL A 62 5.70 -0.82 -15.41
C VAL A 62 5.67 -2.17 -16.11
N PHE A 63 5.09 -3.19 -15.46
CA PHE A 63 4.95 -4.52 -16.04
C PHE A 63 4.18 -4.48 -17.37
N MET A 64 3.02 -3.82 -17.40
CA MET A 64 2.18 -3.74 -18.60
C MET A 64 2.79 -2.87 -19.71
N ILE A 65 3.51 -1.78 -19.37
CA ILE A 65 4.26 -0.99 -20.36
C ILE A 65 5.37 -1.83 -20.99
N ASN A 66 6.13 -2.56 -20.17
CA ASN A 66 7.22 -3.40 -20.66
C ASN A 66 6.71 -4.55 -21.52
N GLU A 67 5.58 -5.16 -21.16
CA GLU A 67 4.88 -6.10 -22.04
C GLU A 67 4.60 -5.42 -23.37
N GLU A 68 3.93 -4.26 -23.35
CA GLU A 68 3.42 -3.65 -24.58
C GLU A 68 4.56 -3.24 -25.53
N ILE A 69 5.66 -2.74 -24.98
CA ILE A 69 6.90 -2.49 -25.73
C ILE A 69 7.46 -3.81 -26.32
N SER A 70 7.47 -4.88 -25.53
CA SER A 70 7.89 -6.21 -26.01
C SER A 70 6.99 -6.71 -27.14
N ASN A 71 5.67 -6.54 -27.02
CA ASN A 71 4.71 -6.91 -28.04
C ASN A 71 4.88 -6.09 -29.33
N ALA A 72 5.06 -4.78 -29.20
CA ALA A 72 5.28 -3.86 -30.32
C ALA A 72 6.57 -4.16 -31.11
N THR A 73 7.60 -4.67 -30.43
CA THR A 73 8.86 -5.14 -31.03
C THR A 73 8.81 -6.60 -31.49
N GLN A 74 7.61 -7.21 -31.51
CA GLN A 74 7.40 -8.63 -31.82
C GLN A 74 8.29 -9.56 -30.98
N ARG A 75 8.67 -9.10 -29.79
CA ARG A 75 9.54 -9.80 -28.83
C ARG A 75 10.94 -10.13 -29.37
N GLN A 76 11.33 -9.56 -30.52
CA GLN A 76 12.62 -9.82 -31.17
C GLN A 76 13.81 -9.44 -30.29
N LEU A 77 13.66 -8.38 -29.48
CA LEU A 77 14.73 -7.90 -28.60
C LEU A 77 15.06 -8.88 -27.47
N CYS A 78 14.15 -9.80 -27.11
CA CYS A 78 14.42 -10.78 -26.06
C CYS A 78 15.49 -11.80 -26.50
N GLY A 79 15.38 -12.34 -27.72
CA GLY A 79 16.38 -13.26 -28.26
C GLY A 79 17.76 -12.61 -28.42
N ASN A 80 17.79 -11.33 -28.82
CA ASN A 80 19.03 -10.55 -28.89
C ASN A 80 19.66 -10.37 -27.52
N LEU A 81 18.88 -9.98 -26.51
CA LEU A 81 19.36 -9.84 -25.13
C LEU A 81 19.93 -11.15 -24.58
N LEU A 82 19.23 -12.28 -24.78
CA LEU A 82 19.74 -13.58 -24.34
C LEU A 82 21.06 -13.95 -25.02
N SER A 83 21.20 -13.62 -26.31
CA SER A 83 22.43 -13.84 -27.07
C SER A 83 23.58 -12.94 -26.62
N GLU A 84 23.31 -11.67 -26.32
CA GLU A 84 24.29 -10.73 -25.78
C GLU A 84 24.77 -11.17 -24.39
N LEU A 85 23.85 -11.52 -23.49
CA LEU A 85 24.19 -12.02 -22.15
C LEU A 85 25.09 -13.27 -22.20
N LEU A 86 24.87 -14.13 -23.19
CA LEU A 86 25.72 -15.28 -23.50
C LEU A 86 27.12 -14.87 -24.00
N VAL A 87 27.19 -14.06 -25.06
CA VAL A 87 28.45 -13.67 -25.72
C VAL A 87 29.32 -12.82 -24.81
N GLU A 88 28.71 -11.96 -23.99
CA GLU A 88 29.39 -11.06 -23.05
C GLU A 88 29.77 -11.74 -21.73
N ASN A 89 29.49 -13.05 -21.59
CA ASN A 89 29.75 -13.83 -20.36
C ASN A 89 29.09 -13.25 -19.10
N HIS A 90 27.91 -12.65 -19.24
CA HIS A 90 27.10 -12.19 -18.11
C HIS A 90 26.36 -13.32 -17.40
N LEU A 91 26.11 -14.43 -18.10
CA LEU A 91 25.45 -15.59 -17.54
C LEU A 91 26.45 -16.52 -16.83
N ARG A 92 26.16 -16.83 -15.57
CA ARG A 92 26.97 -17.75 -14.78
C ARG A 92 26.50 -19.18 -14.99
N ASP A 93 27.43 -20.08 -15.25
CA ASP A 93 27.20 -21.52 -15.37
C ASP A 93 27.40 -22.26 -14.03
N LEU A 94 27.44 -21.54 -12.90
CA LEU A 94 27.65 -22.09 -11.57
C LEU A 94 26.47 -21.75 -10.66
N VAL A 95 25.88 -22.77 -10.05
CA VAL A 95 24.84 -22.64 -9.02
C VAL A 95 25.40 -23.08 -7.68
N SER A 96 25.13 -22.31 -6.64
CA SER A 96 25.50 -22.65 -5.27
C SER A 96 24.40 -23.46 -4.59
N PHE A 97 24.74 -24.62 -4.03
CA PHE A 97 23.84 -25.46 -3.22
C PHE A 97 24.61 -26.09 -2.07
N ASN A 98 24.21 -25.80 -0.82
CA ASN A 98 24.87 -26.29 0.41
C ASN A 98 26.40 -26.06 0.39
N ASP A 99 26.82 -24.82 0.15
CA ASP A 99 28.24 -24.41 0.04
C ASP A 99 29.06 -25.10 -1.06
N ARG A 100 28.39 -25.81 -1.99
CA ARG A 100 29.02 -26.42 -3.17
C ARG A 100 28.64 -25.64 -4.41
N SER A 101 29.61 -25.45 -5.30
CA SER A 101 29.38 -24.91 -6.63
C SER A 101 29.14 -26.07 -7.60
N ILE A 102 27.96 -26.09 -8.23
CA ILE A 102 27.57 -27.07 -9.24
C ILE A 102 27.64 -26.37 -10.59
N LYS A 103 28.42 -26.93 -11.52
CA LYS A 103 28.47 -26.45 -12.90
C LYS A 103 27.25 -26.95 -13.66
N ILE A 104 26.50 -26.04 -14.26
CA ILE A 104 25.36 -26.34 -15.13
C ILE A 104 25.92 -26.92 -16.44
N SER A 105 25.32 -28.01 -16.93
CA SER A 105 25.69 -28.56 -18.23
C SER A 105 25.29 -27.62 -19.36
N ALA A 106 25.97 -27.69 -20.52
CA ALA A 106 25.57 -26.88 -21.67
C ALA A 106 24.12 -27.19 -22.14
N GLU A 107 23.65 -28.42 -21.95
CA GLU A 107 22.29 -28.84 -22.28
C GLU A 107 21.25 -28.17 -21.36
N ASP A 108 21.44 -28.26 -20.03
CA ASP A 108 20.54 -27.64 -19.05
C ASP A 108 20.51 -26.11 -19.18
N PHE A 109 21.66 -25.53 -19.54
CA PHE A 109 21.79 -24.11 -19.80
C PHE A 109 20.97 -23.69 -21.03
N ASN A 110 21.13 -24.41 -22.15
CA ASN A 110 20.34 -24.17 -23.36
C ASN A 110 18.85 -24.39 -23.12
N TYR A 111 18.47 -25.40 -22.32
CA TYR A 111 17.08 -25.62 -21.93
C TYR A 111 16.48 -24.40 -21.24
N SER A 112 17.24 -23.78 -20.31
CA SER A 112 16.79 -22.57 -19.61
C SER A 112 16.57 -21.39 -20.56
N LEU A 113 17.44 -21.20 -21.56
CA LEU A 113 17.27 -20.14 -22.57
C LEU A 113 16.01 -20.36 -23.43
N VAL A 114 15.79 -21.59 -23.87
CA VAL A 114 14.58 -21.96 -24.62
C VAL A 114 13.32 -21.79 -23.77
N ASP A 115 13.39 -22.09 -22.47
CA ASP A 115 12.26 -21.88 -21.55
C ASP A 115 11.90 -20.39 -21.40
N ILE A 116 12.88 -19.49 -21.36
CA ILE A 116 12.63 -18.03 -21.36
C ILE A 116 12.00 -17.57 -22.68
N ASP A 117 12.46 -18.06 -23.82
CA ASP A 117 11.84 -17.74 -25.11
C ASP A 117 10.37 -18.22 -25.16
N ASN A 118 10.11 -19.44 -24.67
CA ASN A 118 8.75 -19.97 -24.52
C ASN A 118 7.90 -19.17 -23.51
N LEU A 119 8.50 -18.65 -22.43
CA LEU A 119 7.82 -17.77 -21.48
C LEU A 119 7.31 -16.52 -22.18
N MET A 120 8.18 -15.87 -22.97
CA MET A 120 7.88 -14.61 -23.62
C MET A 120 6.91 -14.76 -24.80
N SER A 121 6.89 -15.92 -25.46
CA SER A 121 6.05 -16.18 -26.64
C SER A 121 4.74 -16.91 -26.32
N GLN A 122 4.79 -18.02 -25.57
CA GLN A 122 3.65 -18.93 -25.40
C GLN A 122 2.95 -18.78 -24.04
N ARG A 123 3.70 -18.44 -22.98
CA ARG A 123 3.18 -18.39 -21.60
C ARG A 123 2.96 -16.96 -21.08
N ILE A 124 3.13 -15.93 -21.89
CA ILE A 124 3.03 -14.53 -21.45
C ILE A 124 1.67 -14.20 -20.83
N ASN A 125 0.57 -14.72 -21.38
CA ASN A 125 -0.77 -14.52 -20.80
C ASN A 125 -0.92 -15.15 -19.40
N GLN A 126 -0.21 -16.25 -19.13
CA GLN A 126 -0.17 -16.85 -17.80
C GLN A 126 0.63 -15.96 -16.85
N ALA A 127 1.75 -15.40 -17.31
CA ALA A 127 2.54 -14.44 -16.52
C ALA A 127 1.74 -13.16 -16.19
N ILE A 128 0.97 -12.62 -17.15
CA ILE A 128 0.03 -11.52 -16.91
C ILE A 128 -1.01 -11.93 -15.86
N GLY A 129 -1.60 -13.12 -15.97
CA GLY A 129 -2.57 -13.63 -15.00
C GLY A 129 -2.00 -13.72 -13.58
N SER A 130 -0.80 -14.28 -13.43
CA SER A 130 -0.08 -14.35 -12.14
C SER A 130 0.21 -12.95 -11.59
N HIS A 131 0.66 -12.03 -12.45
CA HIS A 131 0.92 -10.66 -12.05
C HIS A 131 -0.37 -9.94 -11.59
N MET A 132 -1.51 -10.16 -12.25
CA MET A 132 -2.82 -9.63 -11.81
C MET A 132 -3.27 -10.22 -10.47
N GLN A 133 -2.94 -11.49 -10.21
CA GLN A 133 -3.16 -12.11 -8.92
C GLN A 133 -2.32 -11.44 -7.82
N ASP A 134 -1.03 -11.22 -8.09
CA ASP A 134 -0.10 -10.55 -7.17
C ASP A 134 -0.52 -9.11 -6.88
N PHE A 135 -1.05 -8.39 -7.87
CA PHE A 135 -1.67 -7.08 -7.66
C PHE A 135 -2.82 -7.17 -6.64
N GLY A 136 -3.76 -8.09 -6.83
CA GLY A 136 -4.89 -8.27 -5.91
C GLY A 136 -4.45 -8.65 -4.49
N ILE A 137 -3.43 -9.52 -4.36
CA ILE A 137 -2.81 -9.90 -3.09
C ILE A 137 -2.16 -8.69 -2.42
N SER A 138 -1.37 -7.93 -3.16
CA SER A 138 -0.65 -6.76 -2.66
C SER A 138 -1.61 -5.68 -2.20
N ALA A 139 -2.65 -5.39 -3.00
CA ALA A 139 -3.68 -4.41 -2.66
C ALA A 139 -4.43 -4.77 -1.37
N PHE A 140 -4.85 -6.03 -1.24
CA PHE A 140 -5.49 -6.48 0.00
C PHE A 140 -4.53 -6.47 1.19
N SER A 141 -3.27 -6.83 0.98
CA SER A 141 -2.24 -6.81 2.04
C SER A 141 -1.97 -5.39 2.54
N ALA A 142 -1.97 -4.40 1.64
CA ALA A 142 -1.91 -2.99 2.03
C ALA A 142 -3.14 -2.57 2.85
N PHE A 143 -4.35 -2.95 2.42
CA PHE A 143 -5.56 -2.68 3.19
C PHE A 143 -5.52 -3.31 4.59
N GLU A 144 -5.13 -4.58 4.68
CA GLU A 144 -4.96 -5.30 5.95
C GLU A 144 -3.93 -4.65 6.87
N LYS A 145 -2.78 -4.23 6.32
CA LYS A 145 -1.74 -3.51 7.05
C LYS A 145 -2.29 -2.22 7.65
N TRP A 146 -3.00 -1.41 6.88
CA TRP A 146 -3.48 -0.11 7.34
C TRP A 146 -4.68 -0.18 8.28
N ILE A 147 -5.57 -1.15 8.12
CA ILE A 147 -6.57 -1.47 9.15
C ILE A 147 -5.89 -1.94 10.45
N SER A 148 -4.82 -2.71 10.34
CA SER A 148 -4.04 -3.13 11.51
C SER A 148 -3.30 -1.97 12.16
N THR A 149 -2.77 -1.02 11.39
CA THR A 149 -2.17 0.22 11.91
C THR A 149 -3.21 1.04 12.67
N LEU A 150 -4.39 1.27 12.07
CA LEU A 150 -5.52 1.93 12.72
C LEU A 150 -5.87 1.24 14.05
N TYR A 151 -5.98 -0.09 14.06
CA TYR A 151 -6.24 -0.86 15.27
C TYR A 151 -5.13 -0.65 16.33
N SER A 152 -3.87 -0.73 15.93
CA SER A 152 -2.71 -0.66 16.84
C SER A 152 -2.64 0.65 17.61
N CYS A 153 -3.02 1.77 16.99
CA CYS A 153 -3.10 3.08 17.66
C CYS A 153 -4.06 3.11 18.86
N PHE A 154 -5.04 2.21 18.90
CA PHE A 154 -6.01 2.09 19.99
C PHE A 154 -5.94 0.74 20.72
N SER A 155 -4.85 -0.01 20.52
CA SER A 155 -4.70 -1.40 20.97
C SER A 155 -4.89 -1.56 22.48
N SER A 156 -4.39 -0.63 23.30
CA SER A 156 -4.54 -0.69 24.77
C SER A 156 -6.00 -0.78 25.23
N GLU A 157 -6.91 -0.03 24.59
CA GLU A 157 -8.33 -0.05 24.88
C GLU A 157 -9.04 -1.21 24.17
N LEU A 158 -8.74 -1.42 22.89
CA LEU A 158 -9.41 -2.44 22.07
C LEU A 158 -9.08 -3.87 22.53
N ASP A 159 -7.83 -4.14 22.92
CA ASP A 159 -7.40 -5.45 23.43
C ASP A 159 -8.11 -5.76 24.75
N ARG A 160 -8.27 -4.75 25.62
CA ARG A 160 -9.01 -4.88 26.89
C ARG A 160 -10.48 -5.20 26.64
N GLN A 161 -11.12 -4.49 25.72
CA GLN A 161 -12.52 -4.75 25.34
C GLN A 161 -12.67 -6.15 24.73
N TYR A 162 -11.74 -6.56 23.86
CA TYR A 162 -11.72 -7.89 23.27
C TYR A 162 -11.57 -8.97 24.35
N TYR A 163 -10.60 -8.83 25.25
CA TYR A 163 -10.39 -9.75 26.37
C TYR A 163 -11.65 -9.89 27.24
N ASN A 164 -12.26 -8.78 27.64
CA ASN A 164 -13.47 -8.78 28.47
C ASN A 164 -14.65 -9.44 27.77
N SER A 165 -14.85 -9.19 26.48
CA SER A 165 -15.87 -9.83 25.65
C SER A 165 -15.66 -11.35 25.56
N ARG A 166 -14.41 -11.79 25.38
CA ARG A 166 -14.05 -13.22 25.33
C ARG A 166 -14.24 -13.89 26.70
N LEU A 167 -13.83 -13.24 27.77
CA LEU A 167 -14.04 -13.72 29.14
C LEU A 167 -15.54 -13.87 29.44
N ALA A 168 -16.36 -12.89 29.07
CA ALA A 168 -17.81 -12.98 29.22
C ALA A 168 -18.42 -14.14 28.41
N LYS A 169 -17.96 -14.36 27.17
CA LYS A 169 -18.39 -15.49 26.34
C LYS A 169 -17.98 -16.84 26.93
N ALA A 170 -16.76 -16.94 27.47
CA ALA A 170 -16.27 -18.14 28.15
C ALA A 170 -17.13 -18.45 29.40
N LYS A 171 -17.36 -17.45 30.26
CA LYS A 171 -18.25 -17.57 31.43
C LYS A 171 -19.64 -18.07 31.02
N LYS A 172 -20.25 -17.47 30.00
CA LYS A 172 -21.57 -17.88 29.49
C LYS A 172 -21.60 -19.33 28.99
N LEU A 173 -20.53 -19.81 28.35
CA LEU A 173 -20.43 -21.19 27.89
C LEU A 173 -20.25 -22.16 29.08
N LEU A 174 -19.44 -21.80 30.07
CA LEU A 174 -19.27 -22.60 31.29
C LEU A 174 -20.56 -22.68 32.12
N ASP A 175 -21.29 -21.57 32.25
CA ASP A 175 -22.60 -21.54 32.90
C ASP A 175 -23.63 -22.40 32.15
N ALA A 176 -23.61 -22.35 30.81
CA ALA A 176 -24.47 -23.20 29.99
C ALA A 176 -24.13 -24.68 30.15
N TYR A 177 -22.85 -25.02 30.22
CA TYR A 177 -22.39 -26.39 30.47
C TYR A 177 -22.90 -26.90 31.83
N ALA A 178 -22.74 -26.12 32.89
CA ALA A 178 -23.18 -26.47 34.24
C ALA A 178 -24.70 -26.69 34.36
N LYS A 179 -25.50 -26.03 33.51
CA LYS A 179 -26.96 -26.14 33.48
C LYS A 179 -27.50 -27.22 32.54
N THR A 180 -26.64 -27.81 31.72
CA THR A 180 -27.03 -28.82 30.72
C THR A 180 -26.85 -30.20 31.31
N THR A 181 -27.87 -31.06 31.24
CA THR A 181 -27.83 -32.43 31.78
C THR A 181 -27.59 -33.50 30.71
N ASP A 182 -27.74 -33.17 29.44
CA ASP A 182 -27.53 -34.12 28.34
C ASP A 182 -26.07 -34.11 27.86
N GLU A 183 -25.49 -35.31 27.70
CA GLU A 183 -24.08 -35.46 27.35
C GLU A 183 -23.74 -34.95 25.94
N GLU A 184 -24.68 -34.99 25.00
CA GLU A 184 -24.43 -34.57 23.61
C GLU A 184 -24.28 -33.04 23.51
N SER A 185 -25.17 -32.30 24.16
CA SER A 185 -25.10 -30.83 24.21
C SER A 185 -23.96 -30.37 25.09
N GLN A 186 -23.67 -31.07 26.19
CA GLN A 186 -22.44 -30.84 26.96
C GLN A 186 -21.18 -30.98 26.08
N ARG A 187 -21.07 -32.05 25.27
CA ARG A 187 -19.97 -32.23 24.31
C ARG A 187 -19.90 -31.09 23.28
N LYS A 188 -21.05 -30.63 22.75
CA LYS A 188 -21.11 -29.47 21.85
C LYS A 188 -20.62 -28.18 22.52
N ILE A 189 -20.96 -27.96 23.80
CA ILE A 189 -20.50 -26.79 24.56
C ILE A 189 -19.00 -26.86 24.82
N VAL A 190 -18.47 -28.01 25.25
CA VAL A 190 -17.01 -28.21 25.45
C VAL A 190 -16.25 -27.94 24.16
N LYS A 191 -16.73 -28.46 23.02
CA LYS A 191 -16.12 -28.17 21.70
C LYS A 191 -16.07 -26.66 21.43
N ARG A 192 -17.15 -25.93 21.70
CA ARG A 192 -17.19 -24.47 21.54
C ARG A 192 -16.25 -23.72 22.50
N VAL A 193 -16.01 -24.25 23.70
CA VAL A 193 -15.02 -23.71 24.64
C VAL A 193 -13.60 -23.93 24.11
N LEU A 194 -13.29 -25.13 23.61
CA LEU A 194 -12.00 -25.44 22.99
C LEU A 194 -11.73 -24.63 21.71
N GLU A 195 -12.79 -24.27 20.98
CA GLU A 195 -12.74 -23.38 19.81
C GLU A 195 -12.57 -21.89 20.18
N LEU A 196 -12.60 -21.52 21.47
CA LEU A 196 -12.23 -20.16 21.86
C LEU A 196 -10.72 -19.97 21.66
N HIS A 197 -10.34 -19.48 20.47
CA HIS A 197 -9.01 -18.94 20.18
C HIS A 197 -8.47 -18.07 21.33
N GLY A 198 -7.16 -18.18 21.59
CA GLY A 198 -6.43 -17.49 22.65
C GLY A 198 -6.29 -15.97 22.44
N THR A 199 -5.18 -15.40 22.89
CA THR A 199 -4.91 -13.95 22.84
C THR A 199 -4.62 -13.41 21.44
N TYR A 200 -4.49 -14.27 20.43
CA TYR A 200 -4.31 -13.84 19.04
C TYR A 200 -5.57 -13.14 18.51
N ILE A 201 -5.39 -11.94 17.97
CA ILE A 201 -6.46 -11.13 17.38
C ILE A 201 -6.30 -11.16 15.85
N SER A 202 -7.26 -11.79 15.18
CA SER A 202 -7.24 -11.96 13.73
C SER A 202 -7.58 -10.66 12.98
N PHE A 203 -7.23 -10.55 11.69
CA PHE A 203 -7.63 -9.40 10.88
C PHE A 203 -9.15 -9.12 10.92
N PRO A 204 -10.05 -10.11 10.76
CA PRO A 204 -11.49 -9.88 10.91
C PRO A 204 -11.90 -9.28 12.25
N ASP A 205 -11.22 -9.68 13.33
CA ASP A 205 -11.47 -9.14 14.67
C ASP A 205 -11.00 -7.69 14.76
N LYS A 206 -9.79 -7.38 14.25
CA LYS A 206 -9.25 -6.01 14.16
C LYS A 206 -10.17 -5.10 13.35
N LEU A 207 -10.56 -5.54 12.15
CA LEU A 207 -11.50 -4.81 11.30
C LEU A 207 -12.84 -4.60 12.03
N SER A 208 -13.37 -5.62 12.67
CA SER A 208 -14.63 -5.50 13.42
C SER A 208 -14.54 -4.51 14.58
N ALA A 209 -13.38 -4.41 15.24
CA ALA A 209 -13.12 -3.42 16.28
C ALA A 209 -13.03 -2.00 15.70
N VAL A 210 -12.25 -1.80 14.63
CA VAL A 210 -12.13 -0.51 13.93
C VAL A 210 -13.51 -0.02 13.45
N LEU A 211 -14.33 -0.90 12.86
CA LEU A 211 -15.68 -0.55 12.41
C LEU A 211 -16.61 -0.12 13.56
N LYS A 212 -16.38 -0.56 14.80
CA LYS A 212 -17.16 -0.12 15.97
C LYS A 212 -16.74 1.25 16.48
N MET A 213 -15.55 1.72 16.12
CA MET A 213 -15.08 3.07 16.46
C MET A 213 -15.71 4.14 15.57
N MET A 214 -16.29 3.76 14.43
CA MET A 214 -16.96 4.69 13.54
C MET A 214 -18.15 5.35 14.25
N THR A 215 -18.29 6.66 14.05
CA THR A 215 -19.44 7.41 14.55
C THR A 215 -20.73 6.89 13.90
N PRO A 216 -21.81 6.64 14.67
CA PRO A 216 -23.08 6.18 14.11
C PRO A 216 -23.56 7.09 12.97
N ASN A 217 -24.03 6.48 11.87
CA ASN A 217 -24.52 7.15 10.66
C ASN A 217 -23.51 8.02 9.89
N ARG A 218 -22.21 7.97 10.24
CA ARG A 218 -21.17 8.74 9.52
C ARG A 218 -20.58 7.99 8.33
N TYR A 219 -20.77 6.67 8.26
CA TYR A 219 -20.37 5.83 7.12
C TYR A 219 -21.42 5.93 6.01
N PRO A 220 -21.15 6.57 4.87
CA PRO A 220 -22.18 6.91 3.87
C PRO A 220 -22.50 5.75 2.92
N ARG A 221 -21.79 4.62 3.01
CA ARG A 221 -21.95 3.46 2.13
C ARG A 221 -22.71 2.33 2.82
N ASP A 222 -23.11 1.33 2.03
CA ASP A 222 -23.68 0.09 2.57
C ASP A 222 -22.55 -0.77 3.17
N LEU A 223 -22.41 -0.69 4.51
CA LEU A 223 -21.42 -1.46 5.25
C LEU A 223 -21.59 -2.98 5.09
N SER A 224 -22.81 -3.48 4.86
CA SER A 224 -23.02 -4.90 4.62
C SER A 224 -22.47 -5.33 3.26
N LYS A 225 -22.61 -4.48 2.24
CA LYS A 225 -22.03 -4.73 0.91
C LYS A 225 -20.50 -4.66 0.97
N ASP A 226 -19.96 -3.64 1.63
CA ASP A 226 -18.51 -3.43 1.73
C ASP A 226 -17.83 -4.57 2.51
N LYS A 227 -18.47 -5.12 3.56
CA LYS A 227 -18.00 -6.33 4.25
C LYS A 227 -17.92 -7.55 3.32
N LYS A 228 -18.84 -7.71 2.37
CA LYS A 228 -18.79 -8.81 1.39
C LYS A 228 -17.64 -8.64 0.42
N ILE A 229 -17.36 -7.41 -0.01
CA ILE A 229 -16.21 -7.09 -0.87
C ILE A 229 -14.91 -7.45 -0.15
N ILE A 230 -14.74 -6.99 1.09
CA ILE A 230 -13.56 -7.30 1.91
C ILE A 230 -13.41 -8.82 2.08
N GLU A 231 -14.51 -9.53 2.40
CA GLU A 231 -14.46 -10.98 2.59
C GLU A 231 -14.04 -11.73 1.32
N PHE A 232 -14.57 -11.30 0.17
CA PHE A 232 -14.20 -11.88 -1.12
C PHE A 232 -12.71 -11.66 -1.41
N LEU A 233 -12.23 -10.41 -1.33
CA LEU A 233 -10.82 -10.07 -1.61
C LEU A 233 -9.86 -10.71 -0.60
N ARG A 234 -10.25 -10.84 0.66
CA ARG A 234 -9.50 -11.58 1.68
C ARG A 234 -9.34 -13.05 1.31
N THR A 235 -10.45 -13.67 0.89
CA THR A 235 -10.46 -15.07 0.47
C THR A 235 -9.60 -15.27 -0.77
N HIS A 236 -9.67 -14.34 -1.73
CA HIS A 236 -8.82 -14.33 -2.91
C HIS A 236 -7.34 -14.23 -2.54
N ARG A 237 -6.96 -13.28 -1.67
CA ARG A 237 -5.58 -13.13 -1.17
C ARG A 237 -5.04 -14.41 -0.55
N ASN A 238 -5.86 -15.15 0.20
CA ASN A 238 -5.44 -16.40 0.84
C ASN A 238 -5.14 -17.54 -0.15
N THR A 239 -5.57 -17.43 -1.41
CA THR A 239 -5.22 -18.42 -2.45
C THR A 239 -3.74 -18.40 -2.81
N VAL A 240 -2.98 -17.34 -2.48
CA VAL A 240 -1.52 -17.26 -2.71
C VAL A 240 -0.77 -18.44 -2.09
N HIS A 241 -1.21 -18.88 -0.91
CA HIS A 241 -0.60 -19.99 -0.18
C HIS A 241 -0.86 -21.35 -0.84
N ASN A 242 -1.75 -21.41 -1.83
CA ASN A 242 -2.16 -22.61 -2.54
C ASN A 242 -1.94 -22.47 -4.06
N GLY A 243 -0.97 -21.65 -4.49
CA GLY A 243 -0.68 -21.45 -5.91
C GLY A 243 -1.85 -20.86 -6.71
N GLY A 244 -2.70 -20.05 -6.06
CA GLY A 244 -3.90 -19.45 -6.66
C GLY A 244 -5.15 -20.33 -6.65
N VAL A 245 -5.08 -21.55 -6.11
CA VAL A 245 -6.24 -22.45 -6.02
C VAL A 245 -7.06 -22.19 -4.77
N HIS A 246 -8.38 -22.03 -4.93
CA HIS A 246 -9.29 -21.88 -3.80
C HIS A 246 -9.66 -23.23 -3.19
N HIS A 247 -9.45 -23.41 -1.89
CA HIS A 247 -9.84 -24.64 -1.16
C HIS A 247 -10.96 -24.41 -0.14
N GLY A 248 -11.42 -23.17 0.02
CA GLY A 248 -12.50 -22.82 0.96
C GLY A 248 -13.89 -23.14 0.42
N LYS A 249 -14.93 -22.66 1.12
CA LYS A 249 -16.31 -22.73 0.64
C LYS A 249 -16.50 -21.87 -0.60
N PRO A 250 -17.40 -22.25 -1.54
CA PRO A 250 -17.75 -21.38 -2.67
C PRO A 250 -18.17 -20.00 -2.18
N ILE A 251 -17.68 -18.96 -2.84
CA ILE A 251 -18.04 -17.57 -2.55
C ILE A 251 -18.18 -16.82 -3.87
N SER A 252 -19.19 -15.96 -3.95
CA SER A 252 -19.43 -15.09 -5.09
C SER A 252 -19.92 -13.72 -4.66
N ILE A 253 -19.68 -12.73 -5.53
CA ILE A 253 -20.15 -11.37 -5.37
C ILE A 253 -20.42 -10.74 -6.74
N VAL A 254 -21.54 -10.04 -6.84
CA VAL A 254 -21.89 -9.25 -8.02
C VAL A 254 -21.35 -7.83 -7.85
N TYR A 255 -20.58 -7.35 -8.80
CA TYR A 255 -20.12 -5.97 -8.86
C TYR A 255 -20.28 -5.42 -10.27
N GLN A 256 -21.05 -4.34 -10.42
CA GLN A 256 -21.37 -3.70 -11.71
C GLN A 256 -21.76 -4.72 -12.79
N ASP A 257 -22.72 -5.59 -12.47
CA ASP A 257 -23.23 -6.66 -13.34
C ASP A 257 -22.21 -7.74 -13.74
N ILE A 258 -21.05 -7.79 -13.07
CA ILE A 258 -20.05 -8.84 -13.21
C ILE A 258 -20.08 -9.76 -11.98
N ASP A 259 -20.19 -11.06 -12.24
CA ASP A 259 -20.09 -12.10 -11.21
C ASP A 259 -18.64 -12.48 -10.97
N PHE A 260 -18.12 -12.12 -9.80
CA PHE A 260 -16.87 -12.64 -9.30
C PHE A 260 -17.17 -13.89 -8.47
N SER A 261 -16.51 -15.01 -8.77
CA SER A 261 -16.73 -16.26 -8.03
C SER A 261 -15.45 -17.06 -7.83
N MET A 262 -15.32 -17.67 -6.66
CA MET A 262 -14.25 -18.63 -6.35
C MET A 262 -14.88 -19.99 -6.06
N THR A 263 -14.49 -20.97 -6.87
CA THR A 263 -14.97 -22.35 -6.78
C THR A 263 -13.89 -23.24 -6.15
N PRO A 264 -14.25 -24.14 -5.21
CA PRO A 264 -13.27 -25.04 -4.60
C PRO A 264 -12.52 -25.89 -5.65
N GLY A 265 -11.22 -26.05 -5.46
CA GLY A 265 -10.32 -26.79 -6.34
C GLY A 265 -9.98 -26.10 -7.66
N LYS A 266 -10.39 -24.84 -7.85
CA LYS A 266 -10.11 -24.08 -9.08
C LYS A 266 -9.36 -22.78 -8.78
N PRO A 267 -8.53 -22.31 -9.72
CA PRO A 267 -8.00 -20.96 -9.64
C PRO A 267 -9.13 -19.93 -9.77
N LEU A 268 -8.90 -18.71 -9.27
CA LEU A 268 -9.77 -17.60 -9.62
C LEU A 268 -9.67 -17.38 -11.13
N TYR A 269 -10.80 -17.52 -11.82
CA TYR A 269 -10.85 -17.26 -13.25
C TYR A 269 -11.51 -15.92 -13.48
N ASN A 270 -10.72 -14.92 -13.88
CA ASN A 270 -11.24 -13.66 -14.36
C ASN A 270 -10.70 -13.35 -15.75
N HIS A 271 -11.62 -13.10 -16.67
CA HIS A 271 -11.32 -12.71 -18.04
C HIS A 271 -11.25 -11.20 -18.25
N ASN A 272 -11.67 -10.42 -17.27
CA ASN A 272 -11.78 -8.98 -17.35
C ASN A 272 -10.93 -8.30 -16.28
N TRP A 273 -9.65 -8.11 -16.59
CA TRP A 273 -8.67 -7.49 -15.70
C TRP A 273 -9.03 -6.06 -15.33
N VAL A 274 -9.64 -5.29 -16.24
CA VAL A 274 -10.13 -3.93 -15.95
C VAL A 274 -11.12 -3.97 -14.80
N ARG A 275 -12.11 -4.86 -14.86
CA ARG A 275 -13.09 -5.03 -13.79
C ARG A 275 -12.48 -5.57 -12.50
N SER A 276 -11.47 -6.45 -12.57
CA SER A 276 -10.70 -6.86 -11.38
C SER A 276 -10.03 -5.69 -10.68
N ILE A 277 -9.41 -4.79 -11.44
CA ILE A 277 -8.69 -3.62 -10.91
C ILE A 277 -9.68 -2.65 -10.26
N GLU A 278 -10.78 -2.36 -10.94
CA GLU A 278 -11.86 -1.52 -10.42
C GLU A 278 -12.46 -2.11 -9.13
N PHE A 279 -12.76 -3.41 -9.14
CA PHE A 279 -13.32 -4.11 -7.98
C PHE A 279 -12.34 -4.12 -6.80
N THR A 280 -11.05 -4.34 -7.04
CA THR A 280 -10.01 -4.23 -6.01
C THR A 280 -9.90 -2.79 -5.51
N GLY A 281 -10.10 -1.80 -6.39
CA GLY A 281 -10.12 -0.38 -6.09
C GLY A 281 -11.28 0.08 -5.18
N GLU A 282 -12.28 -0.77 -4.92
CA GLU A 282 -13.29 -0.53 -3.88
C GLU A 282 -12.65 -0.50 -2.48
N LEU A 283 -11.53 -1.20 -2.25
CA LEU A 283 -10.80 -1.11 -0.98
C LEU A 283 -10.37 0.32 -0.66
N VAL A 284 -10.06 1.13 -1.68
CA VAL A 284 -9.75 2.56 -1.54
C VAL A 284 -10.94 3.31 -0.95
N ASP A 285 -12.12 3.16 -1.54
CA ASP A 285 -13.32 3.83 -1.02
C ASP A 285 -13.67 3.33 0.38
N ILE A 286 -13.60 2.02 0.59
CA ILE A 286 -13.95 1.42 1.88
C ILE A 286 -13.03 1.96 2.98
N TYR A 287 -11.71 1.98 2.75
CA TYR A 287 -10.75 2.55 3.70
C TYR A 287 -11.01 4.04 3.94
N THR A 288 -11.18 4.84 2.88
CA THR A 288 -11.48 6.28 3.03
C THR A 288 -12.70 6.49 3.90
N ASN A 289 -13.79 5.77 3.63
CA ASN A 289 -15.03 5.90 4.38
C ASN A 289 -14.89 5.42 5.84
N ILE A 290 -14.04 4.43 6.12
CA ILE A 290 -13.71 4.02 7.50
C ILE A 290 -13.01 5.17 8.22
N VAL A 291 -11.92 5.69 7.65
CA VAL A 291 -11.10 6.75 8.26
C VAL A 291 -11.92 8.00 8.55
N VAL A 292 -12.66 8.52 7.56
CA VAL A 292 -13.45 9.76 7.75
C VAL A 292 -14.63 9.59 8.71
N SER A 293 -15.02 8.33 9.00
CA SER A 293 -16.09 8.02 9.93
C SER A 293 -15.62 7.92 11.39
N ILE A 294 -14.31 7.84 11.64
CA ILE A 294 -13.73 7.81 12.97
C ILE A 294 -13.37 9.25 13.36
N SER A 295 -13.82 9.69 14.54
CA SER A 295 -13.48 11.01 15.07
C SER A 295 -12.09 10.97 15.72
N ASP A 296 -11.37 12.10 15.65
CA ASP A 296 -10.12 12.33 16.38
C ASP A 296 -9.03 11.28 16.11
N LEU A 297 -8.85 10.93 14.83
CA LEU A 297 -7.76 10.04 14.41
C LEU A 297 -6.39 10.73 14.55
N PRO A 298 -5.46 10.16 15.34
CA PRO A 298 -4.11 10.70 15.42
C PRO A 298 -3.31 10.33 14.16
N PRO A 299 -2.28 11.11 13.77
CA PRO A 299 -1.50 10.88 12.55
C PRO A 299 -0.92 9.47 12.40
N GLU A 300 -0.49 8.85 13.50
CA GLU A 300 0.10 7.51 13.52
C GLU A 300 -0.89 6.42 13.09
N ALA A 301 -2.20 6.72 13.13
CA ALA A 301 -3.25 5.80 12.75
C ALA A 301 -3.39 5.67 11.21
N TYR A 302 -2.90 6.67 10.47
CA TYR A 302 -3.03 6.73 9.01
C TYR A 302 -1.74 7.12 8.27
N CYS A 303 -0.65 7.35 9.01
CA CYS A 303 0.67 7.69 8.47
C CYS A 303 1.78 6.84 9.09
N SER A 304 2.81 6.55 8.30
CA SER A 304 4.09 6.01 8.76
C SER A 304 5.20 6.67 7.95
N PHE A 305 6.16 7.28 8.62
CA PHE A 305 7.24 7.96 7.93
C PHE A 305 8.41 7.02 7.60
N GLN A 306 9.02 7.23 6.44
CA GLN A 306 10.35 6.75 6.08
C GLN A 306 11.26 7.97 6.06
N GLU A 307 12.23 8.00 6.98
CA GLU A 307 13.03 9.19 7.26
C GLU A 307 14.51 8.85 7.31
N ASP A 308 15.33 9.73 6.75
CA ASP A 308 16.74 9.82 7.08
C ASP A 308 16.90 10.80 8.25
N GLU A 309 17.02 10.25 9.46
CA GLU A 309 17.17 11.01 10.71
C GLU A 309 18.37 11.97 10.65
N THR A 310 19.44 11.60 9.94
CA THR A 310 20.64 12.47 9.83
C THR A 310 20.33 13.67 8.95
N ALA A 311 19.66 13.46 7.83
CA ALA A 311 19.24 14.54 6.94
C ALA A 311 18.27 15.51 7.63
N LEU A 312 17.30 14.99 8.41
CA LEU A 312 16.39 15.80 9.21
C LEU A 312 17.15 16.64 10.24
N LEU A 313 18.02 16.04 11.05
CA LEU A 313 18.82 16.77 12.05
C LEU A 313 19.70 17.87 11.42
N ILE A 314 20.27 17.61 10.24
CA ILE A 314 21.04 18.63 9.53
C ILE A 314 20.13 19.78 9.09
N LEU A 315 18.97 19.48 8.49
CA LEU A 315 18.01 20.51 8.09
C LEU A 315 17.55 21.32 9.30
N GLU A 316 17.27 20.65 10.42
CA GLU A 316 16.83 21.27 11.66
C GLU A 316 17.85 22.28 12.17
N ARG A 317 19.11 21.87 12.24
CA ARG A 317 20.21 22.73 12.65
C ARG A 317 20.38 23.93 11.72
N VAL A 318 20.32 23.71 10.42
CA VAL A 318 20.48 24.78 9.43
C VAL A 318 19.35 25.80 9.51
N VAL A 319 18.11 25.35 9.73
CA VAL A 319 16.95 26.22 9.95
C VAL A 319 17.06 26.99 11.26
N SER A 320 17.50 26.35 12.34
CA SER A 320 17.73 27.00 13.63
C SER A 320 18.85 28.05 13.54
N ASP A 321 19.98 27.72 12.90
CA ASP A 321 21.09 28.64 12.65
C ASP A 321 20.62 29.85 11.82
N TYR A 322 19.80 29.63 10.79
CA TYR A 322 19.20 30.72 9.99
C TYR A 322 18.31 31.63 10.83
N ARG A 323 17.48 31.06 11.71
CA ARG A 323 16.56 31.81 12.58
C ARG A 323 17.28 32.70 13.60
N HIS A 324 18.37 32.22 14.16
CA HIS A 324 19.14 32.94 15.20
C HIS A 324 20.28 33.79 14.65
N SER A 325 20.53 33.74 13.34
CA SER A 325 21.41 34.70 12.68
C SER A 325 20.74 36.08 12.63
N ASP A 326 21.53 37.16 12.72
CA ASP A 326 21.01 38.53 12.57
C ASP A 326 20.34 38.67 11.18
N LEU A 327 19.00 38.60 11.18
CA LEU A 327 18.12 38.50 10.01
C LEU A 327 18.29 39.69 9.04
N ALA A 328 19.18 39.59 8.05
CA ALA A 328 19.14 40.40 6.82
C ALA A 328 20.09 39.97 5.69
N ASP A 329 20.96 38.96 5.87
CA ASP A 329 21.96 38.70 4.83
C ASP A 329 21.35 37.90 3.65
N LYS A 330 21.26 38.57 2.50
CA LYS A 330 20.87 37.97 1.22
C LYS A 330 21.78 36.79 0.87
N ASP A 331 23.04 36.83 1.29
CA ASP A 331 24.03 35.79 1.00
C ASP A 331 23.74 34.50 1.78
N GLN A 332 23.30 34.58 3.04
CA GLN A 332 22.91 33.40 3.82
C GLN A 332 21.69 32.69 3.24
N SER A 333 20.73 33.46 2.71
CA SER A 333 19.55 32.90 2.07
C SER A 333 19.89 32.16 0.77
N LEU A 334 20.81 32.71 -0.03
CA LEU A 334 21.33 32.05 -1.23
C LEU A 334 22.14 30.79 -0.89
N GLN A 335 22.90 30.81 0.20
CA GLN A 335 23.62 29.64 0.70
C GLN A 335 22.66 28.51 1.09
N LEU A 336 21.56 28.82 1.78
CA LEU A 336 20.57 27.82 2.16
C LEU A 336 19.83 27.26 0.93
N ILE A 337 19.45 28.10 -0.05
CA ILE A 337 18.87 27.61 -1.32
C ILE A 337 19.85 26.63 -1.99
N GLY A 338 21.12 27.01 -2.13
CA GLY A 338 22.14 26.14 -2.73
C GLY A 338 22.46 24.90 -1.90
N PHE A 339 22.18 24.90 -0.59
CA PHE A 339 22.25 23.73 0.27
C PHE A 339 21.07 22.79 0.02
N LEU A 340 19.84 23.31 0.00
CA LEU A 340 18.62 22.55 -0.28
C LEU A 340 18.68 21.86 -1.66
N GLU A 341 19.16 22.58 -2.68
CA GLU A 341 19.34 22.02 -4.03
C GLU A 341 20.34 20.87 -4.05
N ARG A 342 21.54 21.06 -3.49
CA ARG A 342 22.62 20.08 -3.60
C ARG A 342 22.47 18.90 -2.65
N LYS A 343 22.04 19.17 -1.41
CA LYS A 343 21.97 18.15 -0.36
C LYS A 343 20.68 17.36 -0.39
N PHE A 344 19.56 18.00 -0.76
CA PHE A 344 18.23 17.38 -0.74
C PHE A 344 17.59 17.26 -2.12
N ASN A 345 18.31 17.62 -3.19
CA ASN A 345 17.85 17.51 -4.58
C ASN A 345 16.52 18.25 -4.85
N LEU A 346 16.27 19.32 -4.11
CA LEU A 346 15.15 20.24 -4.38
C LEU A 346 15.47 21.04 -5.63
N GLY A 347 14.53 21.14 -6.57
CA GLY A 347 14.68 22.08 -7.69
C GLY A 347 14.79 23.52 -7.19
N ASN A 348 15.46 24.39 -7.95
CA ASN A 348 15.70 25.79 -7.57
C ASN A 348 14.43 26.55 -7.14
N GLU A 349 13.32 26.33 -7.86
CA GLU A 349 12.02 26.92 -7.54
C GLU A 349 11.48 26.43 -6.19
N ALA A 350 11.52 25.12 -5.94
CA ALA A 350 11.07 24.53 -4.68
C ALA A 350 11.95 24.96 -3.49
N ALA A 351 13.26 25.04 -3.68
CA ALA A 351 14.19 25.55 -2.67
C ALA A 351 13.96 27.04 -2.36
N THR A 352 13.63 27.84 -3.37
CA THR A 352 13.30 29.27 -3.21
C THR A 352 11.96 29.45 -2.49
N ASN A 353 10.94 28.66 -2.84
CA ASN A 353 9.65 28.67 -2.16
C ASN A 353 9.81 28.21 -0.71
N PHE A 354 10.62 27.18 -0.44
CA PHE A 354 10.93 26.73 0.92
C PHE A 354 11.49 27.87 1.78
N MET A 355 12.45 28.65 1.24
CA MET A 355 12.98 29.82 1.93
C MET A 355 11.94 30.91 2.17
N THR A 356 10.99 31.06 1.25
CA THR A 356 9.92 32.04 1.38
C THR A 356 8.99 31.65 2.53
N TYR A 357 8.55 30.38 2.59
CA TYR A 357 7.75 29.85 3.71
C TYR A 357 8.51 29.90 5.03
N LEU A 358 9.80 29.55 5.05
CA LEU A 358 10.60 29.61 6.27
C LEU A 358 10.65 31.03 6.85
N ARG A 359 10.85 32.05 6.00
CA ARG A 359 10.83 33.45 6.45
C ARG A 359 9.47 33.89 6.95
N GLU A 360 8.40 33.47 6.28
CA GLU A 360 7.04 33.77 6.70
C GLU A 360 6.75 33.18 8.09
N ILE A 361 7.06 31.89 8.30
CA ILE A 361 6.93 31.22 9.59
C ILE A 361 7.74 31.96 10.66
N ILE A 362 9.03 32.23 10.43
CA ILE A 362 9.90 32.94 11.38
C ILE A 362 9.34 34.32 11.72
N SER A 363 8.79 35.06 10.75
CA SER A 363 8.28 36.42 10.97
C SER A 363 7.07 36.48 11.90
N HIS A 364 6.35 35.38 12.04
CA HIS A 364 5.18 35.25 12.91
C HIS A 364 5.48 34.48 14.21
N LEU A 365 6.68 33.93 14.36
CA LEU A 365 7.05 33.09 15.49
C LEU A 365 7.68 33.92 16.63
N PRO A 366 7.25 33.74 17.89
CA PRO A 366 7.95 34.33 19.04
C PRO A 366 9.42 33.89 19.09
N PRO A 367 10.35 34.72 19.62
CA PRO A 367 11.77 34.37 19.74
C PRO A 367 12.04 33.08 20.54
N GLU A 368 11.17 32.76 21.48
CA GLU A 368 11.31 31.62 22.42
C GLU A 368 10.82 30.28 21.83
N GLN A 369 10.07 30.29 20.72
CA GLN A 369 9.40 29.10 20.17
C GLN A 369 10.18 28.50 19.01
N GLU A 370 10.37 27.19 18.90
CA GLU A 370 11.05 26.60 17.73
C GLU A 370 10.14 26.50 16.49
N VAL A 371 10.75 26.45 15.30
CA VAL A 371 10.05 26.23 14.04
C VAL A 371 9.44 24.82 14.04
N ASP A 372 8.14 24.71 13.72
CA ASP A 372 7.52 23.41 13.46
C ASP A 372 8.00 22.87 12.11
N PHE A 373 8.93 21.91 12.15
CA PHE A 373 9.48 21.28 10.96
C PHE A 373 8.42 20.53 10.15
N PHE A 374 7.41 19.95 10.79
CA PHE A 374 6.34 19.28 10.08
C PHE A 374 5.48 20.29 9.31
N GLU A 375 5.22 21.47 9.87
CA GLU A 375 4.58 22.58 9.14
C GLU A 375 5.41 23.03 7.93
N LEU A 376 6.71 23.23 8.12
CA LEU A 376 7.61 23.63 7.04
C LEU A 376 7.67 22.59 5.91
N LEU A 377 7.82 21.30 6.24
CA LEU A 377 7.91 20.22 5.27
C LEU A 377 6.57 19.95 4.56
N THR A 378 5.44 20.34 5.16
CA THR A 378 4.09 20.17 4.59
C THR A 378 3.57 21.41 3.86
N SER A 379 4.40 22.45 3.69
CA SER A 379 4.11 23.64 2.88
C SER A 379 4.15 23.32 1.38
N ASP A 380 3.27 23.92 0.57
CA ASP A 380 3.22 23.65 -0.89
C ASP A 380 4.35 24.38 -1.62
N LEU A 381 5.46 23.69 -1.86
CA LEU A 381 6.64 24.24 -2.52
C LEU A 381 6.46 24.46 -4.03
N SER A 382 5.34 24.03 -4.61
CA SER A 382 5.03 24.24 -6.04
C SER A 382 4.31 25.56 -6.32
N SER A 383 3.82 26.22 -5.27
CA SER A 383 3.17 27.52 -5.36
C SER A 383 3.87 28.49 -4.42
N SER A 384 4.17 29.70 -4.91
CA SER A 384 4.62 30.77 -4.03
C SER A 384 3.54 31.08 -3.00
N PRO A 385 3.90 31.39 -1.74
CA PRO A 385 2.93 31.71 -0.71
C PRO A 385 2.00 32.83 -1.16
N SER A 386 0.70 32.56 -1.10
CA SER A 386 -0.29 33.63 -1.16
C SER A 386 -0.29 34.34 0.20
N PRO A 387 -0.42 35.68 0.26
CA PRO A 387 -0.50 36.40 1.52
C PRO A 387 -1.82 36.06 2.22
N THR A 388 -1.85 34.93 2.91
CA THR A 388 -2.99 34.48 3.71
C THR A 388 -2.47 33.98 5.04
N ILE A 389 -2.57 34.92 5.97
CA ILE A 389 -2.32 34.82 7.41
C ILE A 389 -2.98 33.54 7.96
N PRO A 390 -2.27 32.71 8.74
CA PRO A 390 -2.90 31.68 9.55
C PRO A 390 -3.74 32.34 10.65
N THR A 391 -5.04 32.05 10.70
CA THR A 391 -5.91 32.34 11.87
C THR A 391 -5.91 31.20 12.85
#